data_AF-A0A6G6KCV7-F1
#
_entry.id   AF-A0A6G6KCV7-F1
#
_cell.length_a   1.000
_cell.length_b   1.000
_cell.length_c   1.000
_cell.angle_alpha   90.00
_cell.angle_beta   90.00
_cell.angle_gamma   90.00
#
_symmetry.space_group_name_H-M   'P 1'
#
loop_
_entity.id
_entity.type
_entity.pdbx_description
1 polymer ?
#
loop_
_entity_poly.entity_id
_entity_poly.type
_entity_poly.pdbx_seq_one_letter_code
_entity_poly.pdbx_strand_id
1 'polypeptide(L)'
;MLPERSTSPEQFPIGGNKVESVQDRLTRQERRLDRLALHCQAMWEMLRERAEFTEEEISAKILEVDLRDGRADGRISQQVATCPSCKQRTSTKRETCVICGAELGRNLAFEV
;
A
#
# COMPACT_ATOMS: atom_id res chain seq x y z
N MET A 1 68.19 -18.66 9.51
CA MET A 1 67.42 -17.40 9.48
C MET A 1 66.24 -17.59 8.54
N LEU A 2 65.05 -17.80 9.09
CA LEU A 2 63.78 -17.87 8.35
C LEU A 2 63.09 -16.49 8.50
N PRO A 3 62.49 -15.92 7.45
CA PRO A 3 61.71 -14.69 7.60
C PRO A 3 60.30 -15.02 8.10
N GLU A 4 59.90 -14.37 9.19
CA GLU A 4 58.55 -14.46 9.75
C GLU A 4 57.55 -13.76 8.83
N ARG A 5 56.55 -14.51 8.34
CA ARG A 5 55.38 -13.98 7.67
C ARG A 5 54.47 -13.36 8.72
N SER A 6 54.38 -12.02 8.74
CA SER A 6 53.36 -11.27 9.45
C SER A 6 52.00 -11.49 8.78
N THR A 7 51.15 -12.30 9.40
CA THR A 7 49.73 -12.42 9.03
C THR A 7 48.98 -11.22 9.60
N SER A 8 48.60 -10.27 8.74
CA SER A 8 47.55 -9.28 9.04
C SER A 8 46.24 -10.00 9.36
N PRO A 9 45.43 -9.51 10.32
CA PRO A 9 44.10 -10.06 10.55
C PRO A 9 43.21 -9.65 9.37
N GLU A 10 42.78 -10.62 8.57
CA GLU A 10 41.67 -10.47 7.63
C GLU A 10 40.43 -10.02 8.40
N GLN A 11 39.99 -8.80 8.12
CA GLN A 11 38.72 -8.28 8.61
C GLN A 11 37.60 -8.99 7.86
N PHE A 12 36.89 -9.88 8.53
CA PHE A 12 35.65 -10.46 8.02
C PHE A 12 34.50 -9.45 8.22
N PRO A 13 33.79 -9.00 7.17
CA PRO A 13 32.67 -8.09 7.34
C PRO A 13 31.49 -8.81 8.00
N ILE A 14 31.24 -8.47 9.27
CA ILE A 14 30.10 -8.96 10.04
C ILE A 14 28.84 -8.28 9.50
N GLY A 15 27.99 -9.05 8.80
CA GLY A 15 26.52 -9.12 8.87
C GLY A 15 25.59 -7.89 9.02
N GLY A 16 26.07 -6.65 9.06
CA GLY A 16 25.25 -5.45 9.32
C GLY A 16 24.50 -4.90 8.09
N ASN A 17 24.87 -5.33 6.89
CA ASN A 17 24.46 -4.67 5.65
C ASN A 17 22.97 -4.87 5.28
N LYS A 18 22.34 -5.98 5.70
CA LYS A 18 20.97 -6.29 5.23
C LYS A 18 19.90 -5.52 5.98
N VAL A 19 19.99 -5.39 7.31
CA VAL A 19 18.95 -4.72 8.12
C VAL A 19 18.96 -3.21 7.85
N GLU A 20 20.13 -2.59 7.78
CA GLU A 20 20.29 -1.18 7.43
C GLU A 20 19.76 -0.89 6.01
N SER A 21 20.03 -1.78 5.04
CA SER A 21 19.49 -1.63 3.68
C SER A 21 17.96 -1.74 3.60
N VAL A 22 17.33 -2.53 4.47
CA VAL A 22 15.87 -2.66 4.51
C VAL A 22 15.25 -1.41 5.11
N GLN A 23 15.82 -0.87 6.18
CA GLN A 23 15.36 0.37 6.80
C GLN A 23 15.47 1.56 5.85
N ASP A 24 16.56 1.65 5.10
CA ASP A 24 16.76 2.68 4.09
C ASP A 24 15.76 2.57 2.93
N ARG A 25 15.44 1.34 2.51
CA ARG A 25 14.43 1.09 1.48
C ARG A 25 13.04 1.49 1.94
N LEU A 26 12.68 1.17 3.18
CA LEU A 26 11.39 1.55 3.77
C LEU A 26 11.26 3.06 3.87
N THR A 27 12.26 3.74 4.43
CA THR A 27 12.32 5.21 4.52
C THR A 27 12.18 5.87 3.13
N ARG A 28 12.82 5.28 2.11
CA ARG A 28 12.71 5.78 0.73
C ARG A 28 11.31 5.56 0.14
N GLN A 29 10.65 4.46 0.47
CA GLN A 29 9.28 4.18 0.05
C GLN A 29 8.28 5.11 0.74
N GLU A 30 8.40 5.33 2.04
CA GLU A 30 7.59 6.30 2.80
C GLU A 30 7.68 7.68 2.17
N ARG A 31 8.90 8.19 1.92
CA ARG A 31 9.09 9.49 1.23
C ARG A 31 8.49 9.54 -0.17
N ARG A 32 8.38 8.40 -0.86
CA ARG A 32 7.72 8.33 -2.18
C ARG A 32 6.20 8.38 -2.03
N LEU A 33 5.65 7.70 -1.02
CA LEU A 33 4.23 7.75 -0.68
C LEU A 33 3.82 9.16 -0.25
N ASP A 34 4.61 9.84 0.59
CA ASP A 34 4.34 11.21 1.02
C ASP A 34 4.27 12.17 -0.18
N ARG A 35 5.25 12.07 -1.10
CA ARG A 35 5.20 12.86 -2.33
C ARG A 35 3.96 12.54 -3.15
N LEU A 36 3.63 11.26 -3.34
CA LEU A 36 2.45 10.87 -4.11
C LEU A 36 1.17 11.41 -3.47
N ALA A 37 1.04 11.31 -2.15
CA ALA A 37 -0.09 11.84 -1.38
C ALA A 37 -0.25 13.35 -1.59
N LEU A 38 0.85 14.12 -1.54
CA LEU A 38 0.83 15.56 -1.81
C LEU A 38 0.37 15.87 -3.25
N HIS A 39 0.80 15.09 -4.25
CA HIS A 39 0.34 15.29 -5.63
C HIS A 39 -1.16 14.96 -5.77
N CYS A 40 -1.62 13.87 -5.15
CA CYS A 40 -3.04 13.50 -5.13
C CYS A 40 -3.89 14.58 -4.44
N GLN A 41 -3.43 15.13 -3.33
CA GLN A 41 -4.11 16.22 -2.63
C GLN A 41 -4.20 17.47 -3.51
N ALA A 42 -3.09 17.89 -4.13
CA ALA A 42 -3.10 19.04 -5.03
C ALA A 42 -4.07 18.84 -6.21
N MET A 43 -4.08 17.65 -6.82
CA MET A 43 -5.04 17.32 -7.88
C MET A 43 -6.49 17.39 -7.37
N TRP A 44 -6.77 16.89 -6.16
CA TRP A 44 -8.10 16.95 -5.56
C TRP A 44 -8.56 18.38 -5.30
N GLU A 45 -7.71 19.22 -4.71
CA GLU A 45 -8.03 20.63 -4.45
C GLU A 45 -8.35 21.36 -5.76
N MET A 46 -7.56 21.16 -6.81
CA MET A 46 -7.82 21.73 -8.14
C MET A 46 -9.15 21.25 -8.75
N LEU A 47 -9.52 19.99 -8.55
CA LEU A 47 -10.77 19.42 -9.05
C LEU A 47 -11.98 19.98 -8.28
N ARG A 48 -11.88 20.05 -6.94
CA ARG A 48 -12.94 20.60 -6.08
C ARG A 48 -13.21 22.07 -6.39
N GLU A 49 -12.16 22.87 -6.62
CA GLU A 49 -12.29 24.29 -6.94
C GLU A 49 -12.91 24.56 -8.31
N ARG A 50 -12.65 23.72 -9.31
CA ARG A 50 -13.03 24.00 -10.72
C ARG A 50 -14.25 23.24 -11.21
N ALA A 51 -14.51 22.06 -10.66
CA ALA A 51 -15.54 21.15 -11.15
C ALA A 51 -16.63 20.87 -10.10
N GLU A 52 -16.60 21.57 -8.97
CA GLU A 52 -17.59 21.50 -7.89
C GLU A 52 -17.82 20.08 -7.33
N PHE A 53 -16.83 19.19 -7.44
CA PHE A 53 -16.94 17.84 -6.90
C PHE A 53 -16.95 17.83 -5.37
N THR A 54 -17.82 16.99 -4.78
CA THR A 54 -17.89 16.81 -3.33
C THR A 54 -17.01 15.65 -2.85
N GLU A 55 -16.71 15.65 -1.55
CA GLU A 55 -15.90 14.59 -0.94
C GLU A 55 -16.61 13.21 -0.99
N GLU A 56 -17.94 13.22 -0.97
CA GLU A 56 -18.77 12.04 -1.14
C GLU A 56 -18.68 11.48 -2.56
N GLU A 57 -18.62 12.33 -3.58
CA GLU A 57 -18.52 11.91 -4.98
C GLU A 57 -17.18 11.26 -5.29
N ILE A 58 -16.08 11.83 -4.79
CA ILE A 58 -14.76 11.19 -4.94
C ILE A 58 -14.68 9.88 -4.17
N SER A 59 -15.26 9.81 -2.96
CA SER A 59 -15.35 8.57 -2.18
C SER A 59 -16.14 7.49 -2.92
N ALA A 60 -17.29 7.85 -3.50
CA ALA A 60 -18.09 6.95 -4.32
C ALA A 60 -17.32 6.49 -5.57
N LYS A 61 -16.58 7.39 -6.23
CA LYS A 61 -15.75 7.04 -7.39
C LYS A 61 -14.61 6.11 -7.00
N ILE A 62 -13.97 6.28 -5.84
CA ILE A 62 -12.94 5.37 -5.34
C ILE A 62 -13.52 3.97 -5.15
N LEU A 63 -14.69 3.84 -4.52
CA LEU A 63 -15.37 2.56 -4.36
C LEU A 63 -15.74 1.94 -5.71
N GLU A 64 -16.26 2.74 -6.62
CA GLU A 64 -16.61 2.30 -7.97
C GLU A 64 -15.37 1.75 -8.71
N VAL A 65 -14.24 2.47 -8.64
CA VAL A 65 -12.98 2.06 -9.28
C VAL A 65 -12.41 0.81 -8.62
N ASP A 66 -12.46 0.71 -7.29
CA ASP A 66 -12.06 -0.49 -6.55
C ASP A 66 -12.84 -1.73 -7.01
N LEU A 67 -14.15 -1.58 -7.15
CA LEU A 67 -15.04 -2.64 -7.63
C LEU A 67 -14.96 -2.87 -9.15
N ARG A 68 -14.23 -2.05 -9.92
CA ARG A 68 -14.00 -2.34 -11.34
C ARG A 68 -12.87 -3.33 -11.59
N ASP A 69 -12.07 -3.65 -10.57
CA ASP A 69 -10.87 -4.48 -10.71
C ASP A 69 -11.21 -5.98 -10.89
N GLY A 70 -11.53 -6.34 -12.13
CA GLY A 70 -11.87 -7.70 -12.53
C GLY A 70 -12.25 -7.92 -13.99
N ARG A 71 -12.01 -6.97 -14.91
CA ARG A 71 -12.49 -7.07 -16.31
C ARG A 71 -11.69 -8.02 -17.22
N ALA A 72 -10.64 -8.68 -16.73
CA ALA A 72 -9.78 -9.52 -17.58
C ALA A 72 -10.43 -10.88 -17.98
N ASP A 73 -11.29 -11.48 -17.14
CA ASP A 73 -11.71 -12.89 -17.33
C ASP A 73 -13.23 -13.13 -17.42
N GLY A 74 -14.05 -12.09 -17.65
CA GLY A 74 -15.47 -12.25 -18.02
C GLY A 74 -16.39 -12.87 -16.95
N ARG A 75 -15.91 -13.16 -15.74
CA ARG A 75 -16.72 -13.66 -14.61
C ARG A 75 -16.75 -12.65 -13.48
N ILE A 76 -17.87 -11.92 -13.37
CA ILE A 76 -18.12 -11.03 -12.24
C ILE A 76 -18.76 -11.85 -11.12
N SER A 77 -17.96 -12.23 -10.14
CA SER A 77 -18.42 -12.52 -8.78
C SER A 77 -17.52 -11.77 -7.80
N GLN A 78 -17.56 -10.44 -7.86
CA GLN A 78 -16.89 -9.66 -6.81
C GLN A 78 -17.73 -9.75 -5.55
N GLN A 79 -17.23 -10.52 -4.58
CA GLN A 79 -17.75 -10.50 -3.23
C GLN A 79 -17.42 -9.13 -2.62
N VAL A 80 -18.46 -8.48 -2.09
CA VAL A 80 -18.38 -7.16 -1.48
C VAL A 80 -18.63 -7.32 0.00
N ALA A 81 -17.82 -6.66 0.82
CA ALA A 81 -17.99 -6.63 2.26
C ALA A 81 -18.15 -5.22 2.78
N THR A 82 -18.84 -5.12 3.92
CA THR A 82 -18.99 -3.88 4.67
C THR A 82 -17.83 -3.74 5.64
N CYS A 83 -17.05 -2.67 5.52
CA CYS A 83 -15.99 -2.38 6.48
C CYS A 83 -16.57 -2.17 7.89
N PRO A 84 -16.07 -2.84 8.93
CA PRO A 84 -16.60 -2.67 10.29
C PRO A 84 -16.29 -1.29 10.89
N SER A 85 -15.27 -0.59 10.39
CA SER A 85 -14.85 0.73 10.88
C SER A 85 -15.66 1.87 10.24
N CYS A 86 -15.62 1.99 8.91
CA CYS A 86 -16.27 3.11 8.20
C CYS A 86 -17.60 2.75 7.54
N LYS A 87 -18.05 1.49 7.63
CA LYS A 87 -19.31 0.98 7.04
C LYS A 87 -19.41 1.08 5.51
N GLN A 88 -18.33 1.44 4.83
CA GLN A 88 -18.28 1.47 3.37
C GLN A 88 -18.18 0.05 2.79
N ARG A 89 -18.78 -0.12 1.61
CA ARG A 89 -18.74 -1.36 0.84
C ARG A 89 -17.45 -1.42 0.03
N THR A 90 -16.62 -2.42 0.24
CA THR A 90 -15.31 -2.59 -0.42
C THR A 90 -15.12 -4.05 -0.86
N SER A 91 -14.19 -4.28 -1.79
CA SER A 91 -13.87 -5.61 -2.31
C SER A 91 -13.33 -6.53 -1.21
N THR A 92 -13.84 -7.77 -1.10
CA THR A 92 -13.29 -8.78 -0.17
C THR A 92 -11.89 -9.26 -0.55
N LYS A 93 -11.40 -8.91 -1.75
CA LYS A 93 -10.04 -9.23 -2.17
C LYS A 93 -8.97 -8.46 -1.39
N ARG A 94 -9.35 -7.36 -0.73
CA ARG A 94 -8.42 -6.53 0.05
C ARG A 94 -8.33 -7.01 1.48
N GLU A 95 -7.12 -6.95 2.03
CA GLU A 95 -6.90 -7.12 3.47
C GLU A 95 -7.20 -5.83 4.25
N THR A 96 -7.32 -4.68 3.58
CA THR A 96 -7.62 -3.38 4.18
C THR A 96 -8.67 -2.59 3.39
N CYS A 97 -9.45 -1.78 4.10
CA CYS A 97 -10.48 -0.94 3.49
C CYS A 97 -9.84 0.13 2.61
N VAL A 98 -10.29 0.25 1.36
CA VAL A 98 -9.79 1.27 0.42
C VAL A 98 -10.10 2.72 0.84
N ILE A 99 -11.12 2.90 1.69
CA ILE A 99 -11.52 4.24 2.17
C ILE A 99 -10.80 4.61 3.47
N CYS A 100 -10.87 3.77 4.50
CA CYS A 100 -10.37 4.13 5.83
C CYS A 100 -9.07 3.42 6.24
N GLY A 101 -8.56 2.48 5.43
CA GLY A 101 -7.34 1.74 5.73
C GLY A 101 -7.46 0.67 6.81
N ALA A 102 -8.59 0.56 7.51
CA ALA A 102 -8.79 -0.46 8.54
C ALA A 102 -8.68 -1.88 7.98
N GLU A 103 -8.11 -2.80 8.75
CA GLU A 103 -8.05 -4.21 8.39
C GLU A 103 -9.46 -4.79 8.20
N LEU A 104 -9.64 -5.48 7.08
CA LEU A 104 -10.84 -6.25 6.79
C LEU A 104 -10.55 -7.68 7.29
N GLY A 105 -11.28 -8.12 8.31
CA GLY A 105 -11.09 -9.46 8.86
C GLY A 105 -11.19 -10.52 7.74
N ARG A 106 -10.27 -11.50 7.74
CA ARG A 106 -10.17 -12.59 6.74
C ARG A 106 -11.44 -13.46 6.57
N ASN A 107 -12.48 -13.25 7.38
CA ASN A 107 -13.72 -14.04 7.39
C ASN A 107 -14.85 -13.39 6.57
N LEU A 108 -14.58 -13.05 5.31
CA LEU A 108 -15.63 -12.70 4.34
C LEU A 108 -15.61 -13.63 3.12
N ALA A 109 -14.79 -14.69 3.19
CA ALA A 109 -14.80 -15.79 2.25
C ALA A 109 -15.57 -16.96 2.88
N PHE A 110 -16.61 -17.42 2.16
CA PHE A 110 -17.41 -18.63 2.38
C PHE A 110 -18.56 -18.53 3.41
N GLU A 111 -19.73 -18.09 2.95
CA GLU A 111 -20.98 -18.79 3.32
C GLU A 111 -21.26 -19.84 2.23
N VAL A 112 -21.47 -21.08 2.67
CA VAL A 112 -21.87 -22.27 1.88
C VAL A 112 -23.37 -22.27 1.69
#